data_AF-A0A4U9HSH1-F1
#
_entry.id   AF-A0A4U9HSH1-F1
#
_cell.length_a   1.000
_cell.length_b   1.000
_cell.length_c   1.000
_cell.angle_alpha   90.00
_cell.angle_beta   90.00
_cell.angle_gamma   90.00
#
_symmetry.space_group_name_H-M   'P 1'
#
loop_
_entity.id
_entity.type
_entity.pdbx_description
1 polymer ?
#
loop_
_entity_poly.entity_id
_entity_poly.type
_entity_poly.pdbx_seq_one_letter_code
_entity_poly.pdbx_strand_id
1 'polypeptide(L)'
;MITICKTCGTSYDVAREPQQCAICEDERQYVPATGQEWVDFTTLTTTHTNKWQQLEDGLFEPQNRSRLCHKPAGDPAANPAG
;
A
#
# COMPACT_ATOMS: atom_id res chain seq x y z
N MET A 1 -14.17 -10.60 8.45
CA MET A 1 -13.92 -9.94 7.16
C MET A 1 -12.82 -8.93 7.40
N ILE A 2 -11.71 -9.01 6.65
CA ILE A 2 -10.54 -8.17 6.93
C ILE A 2 -10.70 -6.81 6.26
N THR A 3 -10.66 -5.76 7.08
CA THR A 3 -10.50 -4.37 6.64
C THR A 3 -9.17 -3.83 7.14
N ILE A 4 -8.55 -2.95 6.37
CA ILE A 4 -7.20 -2.44 6.58
C ILE A 4 -7.24 -0.93 6.54
N CYS A 5 -6.64 -0.28 7.55
CA CYS A 5 -6.50 1.17 7.56
C CYS A 5 -5.48 1.58 6.49
N LYS A 6 -5.87 2.42 5.52
CA LYS A 6 -4.96 2.88 4.46
C LYS A 6 -3.78 3.70 4.98
N THR A 7 -3.93 4.35 6.13
CA THR A 7 -2.91 5.22 6.72
C THR A 7 -1.79 4.44 7.40
N CYS A 8 -2.14 3.52 8.31
CA CYS A 8 -1.15 2.81 9.13
C CYS A 8 -0.97 1.33 8.76
N GLY A 9 -1.84 0.76 7.92
CA GLY A 9 -1.79 -0.65 7.53
C GLY A 9 -2.33 -1.63 8.58
N THR A 10 -2.84 -1.17 9.72
CA THR A 10 -3.44 -2.06 10.74
C THR A 10 -4.66 -2.77 10.17
N SER A 11 -4.73 -4.08 10.41
CA SER A 11 -5.85 -4.92 9.97
C SER A 11 -6.81 -5.20 11.12
N TYR A 12 -8.10 -5.23 10.80
CA TYR A 12 -9.19 -5.55 11.71
C TYR A 12 -10.03 -6.66 11.10
N ASP A 13 -10.28 -7.72 11.87
CA ASP A 13 -11.21 -8.78 11.48
C ASP A 13 -12.60 -8.52 12.07
N VAL A 14 -13.38 -7.70 11.37
CA VAL A 14 -14.68 -7.19 11.84
C VAL A 14 -15.71 -7.22 10.72
N ALA A 15 -16.99 -7.28 11.07
CA ALA A 15 -18.07 -7.30 10.07
C ALA A 15 -18.30 -5.93 9.40
N ARG A 16 -17.93 -4.84 10.06
CA ARG A 16 -18.06 -3.47 9.57
C ARG A 16 -16.77 -2.69 9.89
N GLU A 17 -16.39 -1.80 8.97
CA GLU A 17 -15.29 -0.87 9.20
C GLU A 17 -15.46 -0.10 10.51
N PRO A 18 -14.43 -0.06 11.36
CA PRO A 18 -14.52 0.71 12.59
C PRO A 18 -14.57 2.20 12.26
N GLN A 19 -15.19 2.98 13.16
CA GLN A 19 -15.31 4.43 12.95
C GLN A 19 -13.95 5.11 12.93
N GLN A 20 -13.02 4.64 13.76
CA GLN A 20 -11.67 5.14 13.88
C GLN A 20 -10.71 3.96 14.11
N CYS A 21 -9.49 4.11 13.63
CA CYS A 21 -8.38 3.19 13.82
C CYS A 21 -7.66 3.54 15.12
N ALA A 22 -7.62 2.61 16.07
CA ALA A 22 -6.99 2.81 17.38
C ALA A 22 -5.50 3.20 17.27
N ILE A 23 -4.79 2.71 16.23
CA ILE A 23 -3.38 3.08 15.98
C ILE A 23 -3.26 4.51 15.45
N CYS A 24 -4.23 4.99 14.67
CA CYS A 24 -4.21 6.36 14.16
C CYS A 24 -4.78 7.37 15.17
N GLU A 25 -5.48 6.92 16.21
CA GLU A 25 -5.85 7.76 17.36
C GLU A 25 -4.67 8.02 18.31
N ASP A 26 -3.61 7.21 18.23
CA ASP A 26 -2.36 7.46 18.93
C ASP A 26 -1.65 8.69 18.34
N GLU A 27 -1.33 9.67 19.18
CA GLU A 27 -0.72 10.94 18.78
C GLU A 27 0.64 10.80 18.06
N ARG A 28 1.31 9.66 18.23
CA ARG A 28 2.57 9.35 17.56
C ARG A 28 2.36 9.06 16.07
N GLN A 29 1.14 8.73 15.67
CA GLN A 29 0.84 8.35 14.31
C GLN A 29 0.42 9.54 13.46
N TYR A 30 1.07 9.69 12.32
CA TYR A 30 0.62 10.63 11.31
C TYR A 30 -0.74 10.21 10.75
N VAL A 31 -1.65 11.19 10.65
CA VAL A 31 -2.96 11.03 10.00
C VAL A 31 -3.10 12.09 8.90
N PRO A 32 -3.44 11.69 7.66
CA PRO A 32 -3.72 12.63 6.58
C PRO A 32 -4.86 13.60 6.95
N ALA A 33 -4.79 14.83 6.45
CA ALA A 33 -5.83 15.83 6.67
C ALA A 33 -7.20 15.43 6.08
N THR A 34 -7.20 14.53 5.09
CA THR A 34 -8.42 13.91 4.52
C THR A 34 -9.10 12.93 5.48
N GLY A 35 -8.48 12.64 6.62
CA GLY A 35 -8.96 11.68 7.61
C GLY A 35 -8.48 10.26 7.33
N GLN A 36 -9.06 9.33 8.09
CA GLN A 36 -8.76 7.90 8.00
C GLN A 36 -9.63 7.24 6.93
N GLU A 37 -9.03 6.35 6.15
CA GLU A 37 -9.73 5.57 5.13
C GLU A 37 -9.46 4.08 5.29
N TRP A 38 -10.36 3.27 4.75
CA TRP A 38 -10.35 1.82 4.82
C TRP A 38 -10.22 1.18 3.44
N VAL A 39 -9.61 0.00 3.39
CA VAL A 39 -9.58 -0.86 2.21
C VAL A 39 -9.80 -2.30 2.66
N ASP A 40 -10.67 -3.03 1.97
CA ASP A 40 -10.83 -4.46 2.24
C ASP A 40 -9.66 -5.26 1.64
N PHE A 41 -9.42 -6.45 2.21
CA PHE A 41 -8.32 -7.31 1.78
C PHE A 41 -8.39 -7.72 0.30
N THR A 42 -9.59 -7.92 -0.25
CA THR A 42 -9.77 -8.32 -1.65
C THR A 42 -9.38 -7.19 -2.58
N THR A 43 -9.85 -5.98 -2.31
CA THR A 43 -9.46 -4.78 -3.06
C THR A 43 -7.95 -4.54 -2.97
N LEU A 44 -7.34 -4.71 -1.79
CA LEU A 44 -5.90 -4.50 -1.64
C LEU A 44 -5.09 -5.50 -2.49
N THR A 45 -5.42 -6.79 -2.43
CA THR A 45 -4.67 -7.84 -3.15
C THR A 45 -4.89 -7.83 -4.66
N THR A 46 -6.05 -7.34 -5.13
CA THR A 46 -6.32 -7.14 -6.56
C THR A 46 -5.63 -5.92 -7.12
N THR A 47 -5.44 -4.86 -6.32
CA THR A 47 -4.82 -3.60 -6.77
C THR A 47 -3.34 -3.51 -6.48
N HIS A 48 -2.77 -4.33 -5.59
CA HIS A 48 -1.36 -4.29 -5.19
C HIS A 48 -0.69 -5.66 -5.33
N THR A 49 0.64 -5.66 -5.31
CA THR A 49 1.45 -6.89 -5.26
C THR A 49 2.69 -6.65 -4.42
N ASN A 50 3.06 -7.66 -3.64
CA ASN A 50 4.36 -7.71 -2.99
C ASN A 50 5.35 -8.43 -3.90
N LYS A 51 6.57 -7.90 -3.98
CA LYS A 51 7.72 -8.55 -4.61
C LYS A 51 8.89 -8.50 -3.64
N TRP A 52 9.83 -9.41 -3.83
CA TRP A 52 11.09 -9.43 -3.10
C TRP A 52 12.21 -9.24 -4.10
N GLN A 53 13.10 -8.29 -3.85
CA GLN A 53 14.33 -8.11 -4.62
C GLN A 53 15.50 -8.54 -3.75
N GLN A 54 16.28 -9.50 -4.24
CA GLN A 54 17.54 -9.85 -3.59
C GLN A 54 18.56 -8.75 -3.87
N LEU A 55 19.11 -8.16 -2.82
CA LEU A 55 20.17 -7.14 -2.93
C LEU A 55 21.55 -7.77 -2.76
N GLU A 56 21.67 -8.69 -1.81
CA GLU A 56 22.89 -9.44 -1.48
C GLU A 56 22.51 -10.86 -1.05
N ASP A 57 23.50 -11.71 -0.78
CA ASP A 57 23.25 -13.07 -0.28
C ASP A 57 22.54 -13.03 1.08
N GLY A 58 21.31 -13.54 1.11
CA GLY A 58 20.46 -13.53 2.31
C GLY A 58 19.77 -12.21 2.62
N LEU A 59 20.03 -11.13 1.85
CA LEU A 59 19.39 -9.82 2.03
C LEU A 59 18.36 -9.55 0.93
N PHE A 60 17.10 -9.40 1.35
CA PHE A 60 15.97 -9.14 0.45
C PHE A 60 15.23 -7.87 0.84
N GLU A 61 14.94 -7.04 -0.16
CA GLU A 61 14.09 -5.87 -0.05
C GLU A 61 12.64 -6.22 -0.41
N PRO A 62 11.67 -5.97 0.48
CA PRO A 62 10.25 -6.04 0.14
C PRO A 62 9.83 -4.81 -0.68
N GLN A 63 9.13 -5.06 -1.78
CA GLN A 63 8.56 -4.02 -2.64
C GLN A 63 7.05 -4.19 -2.72
N ASN A 64 6.31 -3.24 -2.15
CA ASN A 64 4.87 -3.14 -2.36
C ASN A 64 4.59 -2.24 -3.57
N ARG A 65 4.02 -2.81 -4.63
CA ARG A 65 3.72 -2.09 -5.86
C ARG A 65 2.23 -2.04 -6.10
N SER A 66 1.70 -0.82 -6.25
CA SER A 66 0.37 -0.62 -6.81
C SER A 66 0.36 -1.00 -8.28
N ARG A 67 -0.54 -1.90 -8.66
CA ARG A 67 -0.81 -2.28 -10.05
C ARG A 67 -1.47 -1.14 -10.82
N LEU A 68 -2.06 -0.17 -10.12
CA LEU A 68 -2.65 1.02 -10.73
C LEU A 68 -1.59 2.03 -11.20
N CYS A 69 -0.34 1.92 -10.71
CA CYS A 69 0.76 2.78 -11.13
C CYS A 69 1.46 2.31 -12.41
N HIS A 70 1.08 1.16 -12.99
CA HIS A 70 1.62 0.76 -14.29
C HIS A 70 1.10 1.71 -15.39
N LYS A 71 1.97 2.61 -15.85
CA LYS A 71 1.88 3.10 -17.22
C LYS A 71 1.98 1.87 -18.15
N PRO A 72 1.16 1.76 -19.21
CA PRO A 72 1.30 0.67 -20.17
C PRO A 72 2.74 0.65 -20.71
N ALA A 73 3.34 -0.54 -20.76
CA ALA A 73 4.67 -0.74 -21.28
C ALA A 73 4.68 -0.37 -22.78
N GLY A 74 5.29 0.76 -23.12
CA GLY A 74 5.49 1.19 -24.50
C GLY A 74 5.68 2.69 -24.65
N ASP A 75 6.87 3.22 -24.29
CA ASP A 75 7.50 4.26 -25.11
C ASP A 75 9.03 4.28 -24.90
N PRO A 76 9.82 3.68 -25.81
CA PRO A 76 11.28 3.79 -25.79
C PRO A 76 11.81 5.12 -26.36
N ALA A 77 10.96 6.09 -26.74
CA ALA A 77 11.39 7.28 -27.51
C ALA A 77 11.56 8.58 -26.68
N ALA A 78 12.15 8.51 -25.48
CA ALA A 78 12.55 9.72 -24.76
C ALA A 78 13.91 9.56 -24.07
N ASN A 79 14.96 9.41 -24.88
CA ASN A 79 16.31 9.78 -24.47
C ASN A 79 16.76 11.00 -25.28
N PRO A 80 16.92 12.19 -24.68
CA PRO A 80 17.69 13.26 -25.28
C PRO A 80 19.14 13.13 -24.80
N ALA A 81 19.97 12.46 -25.59
CA ALA A 81 21.42 12.49 -25.41
C ALA A 81 22.10 12.33 -26.78
N GLY A 82 22.66 13.44 -27.29
CA GLY A 82 23.49 13.49 -28.50
C GLY A 82 23.05 14.57 -29.47
#